data_AF-A0A352X9B2-F1
#
_entry.id   AF-A0A352X9B2-F1
#
_cell.length_a   1.000
_cell.length_b   1.000
_cell.length_c   1.000
_cell.angle_alpha   90.00
_cell.angle_beta   90.00
_cell.angle_gamma   90.00
#
_symmetry.space_group_name_H-M   'P 1'
#
loop_
_entity.id
_entity.type
_entity.pdbx_description
1 polymer ?
#
loop_
_entity_poly.entity_id
_entity_poly.type
_entity_poly.pdbx_seq_one_letter_code
_entity_poly.pdbx_strand_id
1 'polypeptide(L)'
;MSTLFELLEKIKTKPGLYLGTASITNLRMFILGYLFARSEVGITNTEAESDFYKNFQPWLQNRLSIRTVNAWDKIILLTCIDEKAAFDYFFQLLDEFIQRDKSQDIDPILVGSSSKEPEKVA
;
A
#
# COMPACT_ATOMS: atom_id res chain seq x y z
N MET A 1 2.12 -20.82 -5.63
CA MET A 1 1.06 -19.95 -6.15
C MET A 1 1.63 -18.55 -6.16
N SER A 2 1.87 -17.97 -7.33
CA SER A 2 2.54 -16.67 -7.43
C SER A 2 1.57 -15.56 -7.05
N THR A 3 1.74 -14.97 -5.88
CA THR A 3 0.95 -13.80 -5.43
C THR A 3 1.34 -12.55 -6.23
N LEU A 4 0.46 -11.54 -6.28
CA LEU A 4 0.76 -10.22 -6.86
C LEU A 4 2.09 -9.67 -6.30
N PHE A 5 2.30 -9.77 -4.99
CA PHE A 5 3.49 -9.24 -4.33
C PHE A 5 4.78 -9.95 -4.75
N GLU A 6 4.76 -11.27 -4.93
CA GLU A 6 5.90 -11.98 -5.51
C GLU A 6 6.22 -11.53 -6.94
N LEU A 7 5.18 -11.21 -7.72
CA LEU A 7 5.34 -10.67 -9.06
C LEU A 7 5.88 -9.24 -9.04
N LEU A 8 5.40 -8.41 -8.11
CA LEU A 8 5.90 -7.05 -7.90
C LEU A 8 7.38 -7.06 -7.50
N GLU A 9 7.83 -7.98 -6.65
CA GLU A 9 9.25 -8.12 -6.30
C GLU A 9 10.11 -8.53 -7.51
N LYS A 10 9.61 -9.42 -8.37
CA LYS A 10 10.29 -9.77 -9.63
C LYS A 10 10.39 -8.56 -10.57
N ILE A 11 9.34 -7.76 -10.66
CA ILE A 11 9.30 -6.53 -11.47
C ILE A 11 10.27 -5.48 -10.91
N LYS A 12 10.29 -5.26 -9.59
CA LYS A 12 11.24 -4.38 -8.89
C LYS A 12 12.68 -4.74 -9.24
N THR A 13 12.99 -6.03 -9.24
CA THR A 13 14.35 -6.55 -9.50
C THR A 13 14.75 -6.41 -10.98
N LYS A 14 13.82 -6.60 -11.92
CA LYS A 14 14.10 -6.63 -13.37
C LYS A 14 13.04 -5.86 -14.19
N PRO A 15 12.86 -4.55 -13.99
CA PRO A 15 11.74 -3.81 -14.59
C PRO A 15 11.76 -3.84 -16.12
N GLY A 16 12.94 -3.80 -16.75
CA GLY A 16 13.06 -3.87 -18.20
C GLY A 16 12.51 -5.16 -18.82
N LEU A 17 12.57 -6.29 -18.10
CA LEU A 17 12.07 -7.58 -18.59
C LEU A 17 10.53 -7.63 -18.62
N TYR A 18 9.88 -7.01 -17.63
CA TYR A 18 8.43 -7.08 -17.46
C TYR A 18 7.69 -5.88 -18.06
N LEU A 19 8.31 -4.69 -18.00
CA LEU A 19 7.68 -3.41 -18.34
C LEU A 19 8.36 -2.69 -19.52
N GLY A 20 9.48 -3.23 -20.04
CA GLY A 20 10.33 -2.57 -21.04
C GLY A 20 11.22 -1.45 -20.46
N THR A 21 10.75 -0.76 -19.41
CA THR A 21 11.50 0.25 -18.68
C THR A 21 10.95 0.40 -17.25
N ALA A 22 11.72 0.97 -16.34
CA ALA A 22 11.27 1.32 -14.99
C ALA A 22 10.34 2.55 -15.06
N SER A 23 9.03 2.32 -15.13
CA SER A 23 8.00 3.35 -15.26
C SER A 23 6.81 3.04 -14.37
N ILE A 24 6.37 4.04 -13.60
CA ILE A 24 5.19 3.95 -12.74
C ILE A 24 3.91 3.78 -13.57
N THR A 25 3.84 4.46 -14.72
CA THR A 25 2.70 4.35 -15.63
C THR A 25 2.61 2.93 -16.21
N ASN A 26 3.73 2.36 -16.67
CA ASN A 26 3.76 0.98 -17.17
C ASN A 26 3.44 -0.03 -16.07
N LEU A 27 3.95 0.20 -14.85
CA LEU A 27 3.68 -0.67 -13.70
C LEU A 27 2.18 -0.71 -13.39
N ARG A 28 1.49 0.44 -13.34
CA ARG A 28 0.05 0.48 -13.11
C ARG A 28 -0.72 -0.29 -14.19
N MET A 29 -0.39 -0.06 -15.46
CA MET A 29 -1.04 -0.77 -16.58
C MET A 29 -0.83 -2.29 -16.47
N PHE A 30 0.37 -2.72 -16.08
CA PHE A 30 0.67 -4.13 -15.84
C PHE A 30 -0.20 -4.71 -14.71
N ILE A 31 -0.28 -4.03 -13.55
CA ILE A 31 -1.09 -4.48 -12.40
C ILE A 31 -2.58 -4.60 -12.79
N LEU A 32 -3.12 -3.61 -13.50
CA LEU A 32 -4.51 -3.64 -13.97
C LEU A 32 -4.76 -4.79 -14.95
N GLY A 33 -3.86 -5.00 -15.91
CA GLY A 33 -3.95 -6.11 -16.86
C GLY A 33 -3.85 -7.48 -16.18
N TYR A 34 -2.99 -7.62 -15.18
CA TYR A 34 -2.86 -8.83 -14.38
C TYR A 34 -4.11 -9.12 -13.55
N LEU A 35 -4.69 -8.10 -12.90
CA LEU A 35 -5.96 -8.22 -12.17
C LEU A 35 -7.09 -8.65 -13.13
N PHE A 36 -7.20 -8.00 -14.28
CA PHE A 36 -8.21 -8.32 -15.30
C PHE A 36 -8.05 -9.76 -15.81
N ALA A 37 -6.84 -10.17 -16.19
CA ALA A 37 -6.60 -11.52 -16.67
C ALA A 37 -6.96 -12.58 -15.62
N ARG A 38 -6.65 -12.34 -14.34
CA ARG A 38 -7.02 -13.24 -13.24
C ARG A 38 -8.53 -13.35 -13.05
N SER A 39 -9.26 -12.24 -13.14
CA SER A 39 -10.72 -12.27 -13.04
C SER A 39 -11.34 -13.07 -14.19
N GLU A 40 -10.85 -12.91 -15.41
CA GLU A 40 -11.36 -13.63 -16.60
C GLU A 40 -11.20 -15.15 -16.48
N VAL A 41 -10.14 -15.62 -15.80
CA VAL A 41 -9.91 -17.06 -15.57
C VAL A 41 -10.42 -17.57 -14.22
N GLY A 42 -11.19 -16.76 -13.49
CA GLY A 42 -11.80 -17.14 -12.22
C GLY A 42 -10.81 -17.32 -11.05
N ILE A 43 -9.62 -16.73 -11.12
CA ILE A 43 -8.66 -16.75 -10.01
C ILE A 43 -9.04 -15.66 -9.01
N THR A 44 -9.37 -16.09 -7.79
CA THR A 44 -9.70 -15.16 -6.69
C THR A 44 -8.45 -14.46 -6.16
N ASN A 45 -8.63 -13.24 -5.66
CA ASN A 45 -7.58 -12.51 -4.97
C ASN A 45 -7.38 -13.07 -3.56
N THR A 46 -6.14 -13.04 -3.08
CA THR A 46 -5.86 -13.24 -1.66
C THR A 46 -6.38 -12.06 -0.83
N GLU A 47 -6.40 -12.21 0.49
CA GLU A 47 -6.79 -11.12 1.40
C GLU A 47 -5.86 -9.91 1.25
N ALA A 48 -4.54 -10.12 1.23
CA ALA A 48 -3.56 -9.07 1.05
C ALA A 48 -3.68 -8.35 -0.31
N GLU A 49 -4.00 -9.10 -1.38
CA GLU A 49 -4.25 -8.51 -2.70
C GLU A 49 -5.53 -7.66 -2.69
N SER A 50 -6.59 -8.19 -2.08
CA SER A 50 -7.86 -7.49 -1.93
C SER A 50 -7.70 -6.20 -1.10
N ASP A 51 -6.87 -6.24 -0.06
CA ASP A 51 -6.50 -5.07 0.73
C ASP A 51 -5.76 -4.03 -0.12
N PHE A 52 -4.73 -4.44 -0.87
CA PHE A 52 -4.00 -3.55 -1.76
C PHE A 52 -4.92 -2.84 -2.76
N TYR A 53 -5.76 -3.59 -3.48
CA TYR A 53 -6.67 -3.00 -4.48
C TYR A 53 -7.71 -2.04 -3.90
N LYS A 54 -8.12 -2.23 -2.65
CA LYS A 54 -9.14 -1.39 -2.00
C LYS A 54 -8.55 -0.20 -1.24
N ASN A 55 -7.44 -0.42 -0.53
CA ASN A 55 -6.98 0.47 0.53
C ASN A 55 -5.69 1.23 0.18
N PHE A 56 -4.90 0.80 -0.81
CA PHE A 56 -3.65 1.48 -1.17
C PHE A 56 -3.87 2.93 -1.60
N GLN A 57 -4.86 3.18 -2.45
CA GLN A 57 -5.20 4.53 -2.92
C GLN A 57 -5.66 5.44 -1.76
N PRO A 58 -6.68 5.10 -0.95
CA PRO A 58 -7.06 5.91 0.21
C PRO A 58 -5.91 6.15 1.20
N TRP A 59 -5.11 5.12 1.46
CA TRP A 59 -3.96 5.21 2.35
C TRP A 59 -2.92 6.20 1.81
N LEU A 60 -2.57 6.12 0.53
CA LEU A 60 -1.60 7.01 -0.11
C LEU A 60 -2.08 8.46 -0.07
N GLN A 61 -3.35 8.69 -0.36
CA GLN A 61 -3.95 10.02 -0.31
C GLN A 61 -3.88 10.63 1.09
N ASN A 62 -4.14 9.82 2.13
CA ASN A 62 -3.99 10.26 3.51
C ASN A 62 -2.52 10.52 3.88
N ARG A 63 -1.61 9.59 3.54
CA ARG A 63 -0.17 9.71 3.83
C ARG A 63 0.45 10.97 3.23
N LEU A 64 0.07 11.31 2.00
CA LEU A 64 0.58 12.50 1.31
C LEU A 64 -0.28 13.76 1.55
N SER A 65 -1.38 13.65 2.28
CA SER A 65 -2.36 14.74 2.47
C SER A 65 -2.87 15.33 1.14
N ILE A 66 -3.06 14.48 0.12
CA ILE A 66 -3.50 14.87 -1.22
C ILE A 66 -4.95 14.41 -1.47
N ARG A 67 -5.82 15.36 -1.81
CA ARG A 67 -7.21 15.08 -2.22
C ARG A 67 -7.35 15.26 -3.73
N THR A 68 -7.47 14.15 -4.45
CA THR A 68 -7.62 14.13 -5.91
C THR A 68 -8.36 12.87 -6.34
N VAL A 69 -8.97 12.93 -7.53
CA VAL A 69 -9.55 11.78 -8.24
C VAL A 69 -8.50 11.04 -9.08
N ASN A 70 -7.29 11.59 -9.18
CA ASN A 70 -6.19 10.94 -9.87
C ASN A 70 -5.83 9.63 -9.15
N ALA A 71 -5.52 8.60 -9.93
CA ALA A 71 -5.03 7.35 -9.38
C ALA A 71 -3.59 7.47 -8.85
N TRP A 72 -3.21 6.51 -8.03
CA TRP A 72 -1.99 6.49 -7.25
C TRP A 72 -0.72 6.69 -8.07
N ASP A 73 -0.65 6.15 -9.29
CA ASP A 73 0.50 6.35 -10.19
C ASP A 73 0.72 7.83 -10.51
N LYS A 74 -0.36 8.56 -10.79
CA LYS A 74 -0.30 9.99 -11.09
C LYS A 74 -0.04 10.81 -9.82
N ILE A 75 -0.61 10.41 -8.69
CA ILE A 75 -0.30 11.03 -7.40
C ILE A 75 1.21 10.93 -7.12
N ILE A 76 1.79 9.74 -7.26
CA ILE A 76 3.21 9.48 -7.04
C ILE A 76 4.06 10.26 -8.05
N LEU A 77 3.71 10.19 -9.34
CA LEU A 77 4.45 10.88 -10.41
C LEU A 77 4.50 12.39 -10.21
N LEU A 78 3.41 13.01 -9.71
CA LEU A 78 3.38 14.44 -9.40
C LEU A 78 4.35 14.85 -8.28
N THR A 79 4.77 13.89 -7.44
CA THR A 79 5.74 14.13 -6.35
C THR A 79 7.17 13.78 -6.74
N CYS A 80 7.40 13.31 -7.96
CA CYS A 80 8.69 12.81 -8.43
C CYS A 80 9.19 13.57 -9.67
N ILE A 81 10.49 13.49 -9.90
CA ILE A 81 11.14 14.17 -11.04
C ILE A 81 10.88 13.49 -12.38
N ASP A 82 10.69 12.17 -12.37
CA ASP A 82 10.46 11.36 -13.58
C ASP A 82 9.75 10.03 -13.25
N GLU A 83 9.45 9.27 -14.30
CA GLU A 83 8.79 7.96 -14.25
C GLU A 83 9.58 6.91 -13.46
N LYS A 84 10.92 6.97 -13.48
CA LYS A 84 11.77 6.00 -12.79
C LYS A 84 11.79 6.29 -11.29
N ALA A 85 11.96 7.54 -10.89
CA ALA A 85 11.89 7.96 -9.50
C ALA A 85 10.52 7.64 -8.90
N ALA A 86 9.44 7.85 -9.65
CA ALA A 86 8.09 7.47 -9.24
C ALA A 86 7.95 5.94 -9.10
N PHE A 87 8.52 5.16 -10.03
CA PHE A 87 8.57 3.70 -9.94
C PHE A 87 9.29 3.23 -8.67
N ASP A 88 10.48 3.76 -8.41
CA ASP A 88 11.26 3.40 -7.22
C ASP A 88 10.52 3.80 -5.93
N TYR A 89 9.89 4.98 -5.92
CA TYR A 89 9.12 5.46 -4.78
C TYR A 89 7.87 4.64 -4.51
N PHE A 90 7.20 4.13 -5.54
CA PHE A 90 6.07 3.21 -5.37
C PHE A 90 6.44 1.98 -4.53
N PHE A 91 7.62 1.38 -4.74
CA PHE A 91 7.99 0.21 -3.94
C PHE A 91 8.28 0.55 -2.48
N GLN A 92 8.80 1.75 -2.19
CA GLN A 92 8.95 2.23 -0.82
C GLN A 92 7.58 2.42 -0.16
N LEU A 93 6.64 3.05 -0.87
CA LEU A 93 5.26 3.22 -0.42
C LEU A 93 4.54 1.90 -0.21
N LEU A 94 4.78 0.92 -1.08
CA LEU A 94 4.22 -0.41 -0.96
C LEU A 94 4.73 -1.12 0.29
N ASP A 95 6.04 -1.05 0.55
CA ASP A 95 6.67 -1.62 1.74
C ASP A 95 6.08 -1.00 3.02
N GLU A 96 5.89 0.32 3.05
CA GLU A 96 5.23 1.02 4.17
C GLU A 96 3.76 0.63 4.33
N PHE A 97 3.02 0.55 3.23
CA PHE A 97 1.61 0.15 3.22
C PHE A 97 1.41 -1.26 3.81
N ILE A 98 2.31 -2.19 3.49
CA ILE A 98 2.28 -3.56 4.01
C ILE A 98 2.68 -3.60 5.49
N GLN A 99 3.53 -2.69 5.95
CA GLN A 99 3.99 -2.64 7.33
C GLN A 99 3.02 -1.92 8.29
N ARG A 100 2.06 -1.15 7.78
CA ARG A 100 1.17 -0.30 8.58
C ARG A 100 0.45 -1.04 9.73
N ASP A 101 0.07 -2.30 9.51
CA ASP A 101 -0.70 -3.09 10.48
C ASP A 101 0.22 -3.78 11.50
N LYS A 102 1.52 -3.97 11.18
CA LYS A 102 2.50 -4.56 12.11
C LYS A 102 2.86 -3.62 13.26
N SER A 103 2.58 -2.33 13.11
CA SER A 103 2.85 -1.30 14.13
C SER A 103 1.67 -1.06 15.07
N GLN A 104 0.52 -1.73 14.87
CA GLN A 104 -0.66 -1.59 15.75
C GLN A 104 -0.75 -2.68 16.85
N ASP A 105 0.21 -3.61 16.91
CA ASP A 105 0.27 -4.69 17.93
C ASP A 105 1.06 -4.32 19.22
N ILE A 106 1.22 -3.03 19.52
CA ILE A 106 1.67 -2.49 20.81
C ILE A 106 0.72 -1.31 21.09
N ASP A 107 -0.37 -1.40 21.86
CA ASP A 107 -0.49 -1.81 23.26
C ASP A 107 -1.88 -2.42 23.57
N PRO A 108 -1.95 -3.56 24.26
CA PRO A 108 -2.97 -3.79 25.26
C PRO A 108 -2.36 -3.62 26.66
N ILE A 109 -3.09 -2.91 27.52
CA ILE A 109 -2.97 -2.86 29.00
C ILE A 109 -2.22 -1.63 29.54
N LEU A 110 -3.00 -0.58 29.87
CA LEU A 110 -3.07 -0.09 31.24
C LEU A 110 -4.54 0.05 31.67
N VAL A 111 -5.06 -1.08 32.15
CA VAL A 111 -5.88 -1.24 33.37
C VAL A 111 -6.90 -0.14 33.70
N GLY A 112 -8.18 -0.51 33.58
CA GLY A 112 -9.27 0.18 34.25
C GLY A 112 -9.27 -0.02 35.78
N SER A 113 -10.03 0.87 36.43
CA SER A 113 -10.50 0.85 37.82
C SER A 113 -9.50 1.23 38.93
N SER A 114 -9.75 2.35 39.62
CA SER A 114 -10.48 2.31 40.89
C SER A 114 -10.60 3.71 41.50
N SER A 115 -11.83 4.08 41.83
CA SER A 115 -12.23 5.25 42.61
C SER A 115 -11.56 5.27 44.00
N LYS A 116 -11.11 6.44 44.47
CA LYS A 116 -11.13 6.79 45.90
C LYS A 116 -11.38 8.30 46.07
N GLU A 117 -12.47 8.62 46.78
CA GLU A 117 -12.77 9.93 47.38
C GLU A 117 -11.63 10.40 48.29
N PRO A 118 -11.44 11.73 48.49
CA PRO A 118 -10.72 12.23 49.65
C PRO A 118 -11.69 12.48 50.80
N GLU A 119 -11.53 11.69 51.85
CA GLU A 119 -12.11 11.87 53.18
C GLU A 119 -11.49 13.11 53.88
N LYS A 120 -12.32 13.88 54.57
CA LYS A 120 -11.97 15.08 55.35
C LYS A 120 -11.09 14.77 56.57
N VAL A 121 -10.08 15.60 56.84
CA VAL A 121 -9.48 15.88 58.17
C VAL A 121 -8.71 17.22 58.03
N ALA A 122 -8.72 18.25 58.89
CA ALA A 122 -9.37 18.65 60.14
C ALA A 122 -9.44 20.18 60.17
#